data_AF-A0A258IAP6-F1
#
_entry.id   AF-A0A258IAP6-F1
#
_cell.length_a   1.000
_cell.length_b   1.000
_cell.length_c   1.000
_cell.angle_alpha   90.00
_cell.angle_beta   90.00
_cell.angle_gamma   90.00
#
_symmetry.space_group_name_H-M   'P 1'
#
loop_
_entity.id
_entity.type
_entity.pdbx_description
1 polymer ?
#
loop_
_entity_poly.entity_id
_entity_poly.type
_entity_poly.pdbx_seq_one_letter_code
_entity_poly.pdbx_strand_id
1 'polypeptide(L)'
;MDSCDVEGVEPLLPEIWISRVQTVATSLSDEGLDKGSLERILRLAYHLCLLAPKAFQIKTLNGDTEACLEALLSAHQFDCAATLLLGSSPELEIHRSNKGAMVSVRLFRGGAIGKAVASTAAQALLSAIMECLIMEYELNQAIQTYPLTDDTPHKSRSGSRR
;
A
#
# COMPACT_ATOMS: atom_id res chain seq x y z
N MET A 1 23.70 -15.13 1.21
CA MET A 1 22.82 -14.22 0.46
C MET A 1 22.21 -13.33 1.51
N ASP A 2 23.05 -12.41 1.92
CA ASP A 2 22.79 -11.47 2.99
C ASP A 2 21.86 -10.40 2.43
N SER A 3 21.04 -9.81 3.28
CA SER A 3 20.07 -8.82 2.85
C SER A 3 20.78 -7.58 2.30
N CYS A 4 20.23 -7.00 1.24
CA CYS A 4 20.40 -5.57 1.01
C CYS A 4 19.61 -4.85 2.10
N ASP A 5 20.20 -4.77 3.29
CA ASP A 5 19.60 -4.03 4.41
C ASP A 5 19.44 -2.56 4.02
N VAL A 6 18.30 -1.99 4.37
CA VAL A 6 18.01 -0.56 4.14
C VAL A 6 18.71 0.25 5.24
N GLU A 7 20.04 0.18 5.27
CA GLU A 7 20.87 0.87 6.25
C GLU A 7 20.75 2.40 6.09
N GLY A 8 20.08 3.04 7.06
CA GLY A 8 20.07 4.50 7.23
C GLY A 8 18.72 5.20 7.16
N VAL A 9 17.63 4.53 6.75
CA VAL A 9 16.28 5.13 6.72
C VAL A 9 15.47 4.64 7.92
N GLU A 10 15.31 5.49 8.93
CA GLU A 10 14.45 5.20 10.08
C GLU A 10 12.97 5.30 9.69
N PRO A 11 12.14 4.26 9.96
CA PRO A 11 10.71 4.31 9.68
C PRO A 11 9.99 5.42 10.45
N LEU A 12 8.96 6.02 9.83
CA LEU A 12 8.08 6.96 10.52
C LEU A 12 7.27 6.24 11.61
N LEU A 13 6.91 6.99 12.67
CA LEU A 13 5.92 6.53 13.65
C LEU A 13 4.59 6.19 12.93
N PRO A 14 3.91 5.08 13.27
CA PRO A 14 2.75 4.61 12.51
C PRO A 14 1.63 5.65 12.34
N GLU A 15 1.39 6.48 13.36
CA GLU A 15 0.37 7.52 13.40
C GLU A 15 0.72 8.70 12.48
N ILE A 16 2.01 9.04 12.37
CA ILE A 16 2.51 10.06 11.44
C ILE A 16 2.45 9.51 10.02
N TRP A 17 2.89 8.27 9.82
CA TRP A 17 2.90 7.60 8.52
C TRP A 17 1.49 7.49 7.93
N ILE A 18 0.52 6.94 8.67
CA ILE A 18 -0.85 6.78 8.17
C ILE A 18 -1.50 8.11 7.84
N SER A 19 -1.26 9.16 8.64
CA SER A 19 -1.75 10.52 8.35
C SER A 19 -1.22 11.07 7.03
N ARG A 20 0.03 10.74 6.65
CA ARG A 20 0.59 11.10 5.33
C ARG A 20 0.01 10.24 4.20
N VAL A 21 -0.17 8.94 4.40
CA VAL A 21 -0.83 8.05 3.43
C VAL A 21 -2.27 8.53 3.14
N GLN A 22 -3.03 8.88 4.19
CA GLN A 22 -4.36 9.48 4.07
C GLN A 22 -4.32 10.82 3.33
N THR A 23 -3.35 11.70 3.63
CA THR A 23 -3.16 12.97 2.90
C THR A 23 -2.92 12.73 1.41
N VAL A 24 -2.14 11.71 1.04
CA VAL A 24 -1.91 11.32 -0.36
C VAL A 24 -3.18 10.75 -0.99
N ALA A 25 -3.93 9.89 -0.30
CA ALA A 25 -5.19 9.34 -0.80
C ALA A 25 -6.22 10.46 -1.11
N THR A 26 -6.39 11.43 -0.22
CA THR A 26 -7.23 12.62 -0.47
C THR A 26 -6.72 13.49 -1.61
N SER A 27 -5.39 13.57 -1.81
CA SER A 27 -4.79 14.28 -2.96
C SER A 27 -5.04 13.58 -4.30
N LEU A 28 -5.41 12.29 -4.29
CA LEU A 28 -5.65 11.48 -5.48
C LEU A 28 -7.13 11.38 -5.89
N SER A 29 -8.06 11.82 -5.04
CA SER A 29 -9.50 11.86 -5.37
C SER A 29 -9.92 13.05 -6.25
N ASP A 30 -8.99 13.86 -6.74
CA ASP A 30 -9.27 15.02 -7.59
C ASP A 30 -9.51 14.62 -9.07
N GLU A 31 -10.69 14.95 -9.60
CA GLU A 31 -11.10 14.69 -10.99
C GLU A 31 -10.52 15.74 -11.96
N GLY A 32 -9.20 15.68 -12.14
CA GLY A 32 -8.47 16.59 -13.02
C GLY A 32 -6.97 16.68 -12.77
N LEU A 33 -6.45 15.86 -11.84
CA LEU A 33 -5.06 15.85 -11.40
C LEU A 33 -4.05 15.96 -12.57
N ASP A 34 -3.32 17.08 -12.62
CA ASP A 34 -2.38 17.35 -13.69
C ASP A 34 -1.14 16.45 -13.61
N LYS A 35 -0.39 16.35 -14.72
CA LYS A 35 0.80 15.48 -14.82
C LYS A 35 1.86 15.79 -13.77
N GLY A 36 2.14 17.06 -13.47
CA GLY A 36 3.13 17.47 -12.48
C GLY A 36 2.65 17.23 -11.05
N SER A 37 1.34 17.40 -10.78
CA SER A 37 0.76 16.97 -9.50
C SER A 37 0.83 15.46 -9.31
N LEU A 38 0.50 14.66 -10.32
CA LEU A 38 0.64 13.20 -10.29
C LEU A 38 2.11 12.77 -10.10
N GLU A 39 3.06 13.40 -10.82
CA GLU A 39 4.49 13.13 -10.70
C GLU A 39 5.02 13.41 -9.29
N ARG A 40 4.63 14.55 -8.70
CA ARG A 40 4.94 14.92 -7.31
C ARG A 40 4.34 13.93 -6.31
N ILE A 41 3.10 13.48 -6.54
CA ILE A 41 2.42 12.55 -5.64
C ILE A 41 3.03 11.15 -5.73
N LEU A 42 3.50 10.71 -6.91
CA LEU A 42 4.25 9.46 -7.08
C LEU A 42 5.56 9.46 -6.28
N ARG A 43 6.35 10.55 -6.32
CA ARG A 43 7.53 10.72 -5.45
C ARG A 43 7.18 10.63 -3.97
N LEU A 44 6.15 11.37 -3.54
CA LEU A 44 5.73 11.38 -2.14
C LEU A 44 5.27 9.99 -1.66
N ALA A 45 4.48 9.28 -2.46
CA ALA A 45 4.05 7.92 -2.16
C ALA A 45 5.24 6.95 -2.09
N TYR A 46 6.22 7.06 -3.00
CA TYR A 46 7.44 6.27 -2.96
C TYR A 46 8.22 6.43 -1.65
N HIS A 47 8.51 7.67 -1.25
CA HIS A 47 9.20 7.92 0.01
C HIS A 47 8.37 7.48 1.23
N LEU A 48 7.03 7.56 1.19
CA LEU A 48 6.18 7.02 2.25
C LEU A 48 6.20 5.49 2.33
N CYS A 49 6.34 4.78 1.20
CA CYS A 49 6.50 3.33 1.19
C CYS A 49 7.90 2.89 1.68
N LEU A 50 8.96 3.68 1.44
CA LEU A 50 10.28 3.48 2.05
C LEU A 50 10.24 3.73 3.58
N LEU A 51 9.60 4.82 4.00
CA LEU A 51 9.46 5.23 5.41
C LEU A 51 8.39 4.42 6.18
N ALA A 52 7.84 3.36 5.60
CA ALA A 52 6.77 2.58 6.20
C ALA A 52 7.23 1.85 7.49
N PRO A 53 6.40 1.80 8.55
CA PRO A 53 6.63 0.94 9.70
C PRO A 53 6.81 -0.52 9.28
N LYS A 54 7.64 -1.28 10.00
CA LYS A 54 8.08 -2.64 9.61
C LYS A 54 6.96 -3.63 9.23
N ALA A 55 5.75 -3.46 9.76
CA ALA A 55 4.57 -4.28 9.41
C ALA A 55 4.06 -4.05 7.97
N PHE A 56 4.32 -2.87 7.39
CA PHE A 56 3.80 -2.40 6.09
C PHE A 56 4.90 -2.21 5.03
N GLN A 57 6.14 -2.65 5.32
CA GLN A 57 7.27 -2.43 4.42
C GLN A 57 7.19 -3.27 3.14
N ILE A 58 7.14 -2.58 2.00
CA ILE A 58 7.21 -3.18 0.66
C ILE A 58 8.69 -3.47 0.36
N LYS A 59 9.15 -4.67 0.74
CA LYS A 59 10.56 -5.12 0.82
C LYS A 59 11.44 -4.97 -0.44
N THR A 60 10.85 -4.54 -1.55
CA THR A 60 11.51 -4.38 -2.85
C THR A 60 11.89 -2.94 -3.16
N LEU A 61 11.44 -1.99 -2.33
CA LEU A 61 11.80 -0.58 -2.44
C LEU A 61 13.09 -0.34 -1.65
N ASN A 62 14.06 0.30 -2.30
CA ASN A 62 15.44 0.53 -1.83
C ASN A 62 16.06 1.70 -2.64
N GLY A 63 17.30 2.10 -2.34
CA GLY A 63 17.94 3.22 -3.06
C GLY A 63 18.01 3.05 -4.59
N ASP A 64 18.19 1.83 -5.10
CA ASP A 64 18.28 1.57 -6.55
C ASP A 64 16.94 1.82 -7.27
N THR A 65 15.81 1.56 -6.59
CA THR A 65 14.48 1.83 -7.15
C THR A 65 14.13 3.32 -7.19
N GLU A 66 14.83 4.20 -6.47
CA GLU A 66 14.65 5.65 -6.51
C GLU A 66 15.18 6.24 -7.82
N ALA A 67 16.39 5.82 -8.22
CA ALA A 67 16.96 6.18 -9.51
C ALA A 67 16.11 5.65 -10.68
N CYS A 68 15.51 4.46 -10.52
CA CYS A 68 14.55 3.91 -11.47
C CYS A 68 13.27 4.75 -11.56
N LEU A 69 12.71 5.17 -10.42
CA LEU A 69 11.54 6.04 -10.35
C LEU A 69 11.78 7.37 -11.07
N GLU A 70 12.86 8.08 -10.75
CA GLU A 70 13.15 9.39 -11.36
C GLU A 70 13.38 9.31 -12.88
N ALA A 71 13.95 8.21 -13.37
CA ALA A 71 14.06 7.94 -14.81
C ALA A 71 12.67 7.76 -15.46
N LEU A 72 11.76 7.01 -14.84
CA LEU A 72 10.39 6.81 -15.32
C LEU A 72 9.55 8.09 -15.27
N LEU A 73 9.68 8.90 -14.21
CA LEU A 73 9.00 10.19 -14.06
C LEU A 73 9.49 11.21 -15.11
N SER A 74 10.81 11.29 -15.31
CA SER A 74 11.44 12.11 -16.36
C SER A 74 11.01 11.68 -17.78
N ALA A 75 10.74 10.39 -17.98
CA ALA A 75 10.17 9.85 -19.23
C ALA A 75 8.63 9.93 -19.31
N HIS A 76 7.96 10.52 -18.29
CA HIS A 76 6.51 10.59 -18.12
C HIS A 76 5.78 9.22 -18.15
N GLN A 77 6.48 8.14 -17.79
CA GLN A 77 5.95 6.77 -17.74
C GLN A 77 5.23 6.51 -16.40
N PHE A 78 4.22 7.32 -16.09
CA PHE A 78 3.52 7.31 -14.79
C PHE A 78 2.92 5.95 -14.42
N ASP A 79 2.38 5.20 -15.40
CA ASP A 79 1.86 3.85 -15.16
C ASP A 79 2.97 2.89 -14.68
N CYS A 80 4.18 3.00 -15.23
CA CYS A 80 5.34 2.21 -14.82
C CYS A 80 5.87 2.67 -13.45
N ALA A 81 5.94 3.98 -13.21
CA ALA A 81 6.32 4.56 -11.92
C ALA A 81 5.37 4.11 -10.79
N ALA A 82 4.05 4.10 -11.03
CA ALA A 82 3.06 3.57 -10.12
C ALA A 82 3.20 2.04 -9.91
N THR A 83 3.65 1.31 -10.93
CA THR A 83 3.88 -0.15 -10.86
C THR A 83 5.10 -0.51 -9.99
N LEU A 84 6.15 0.31 -9.93
CA LEU A 84 7.31 0.07 -9.05
C LEU A 84 6.89 -0.10 -7.58
N LEU A 85 5.89 0.66 -7.13
CA LEU A 85 5.38 0.68 -5.76
C LEU A 85 4.72 -0.63 -5.31
N LEU A 86 4.48 -1.58 -6.23
CA LEU A 86 3.87 -2.88 -5.93
C LEU A 86 4.87 -3.97 -5.55
N GLY A 87 6.15 -3.80 -5.92
CA GLY A 87 7.15 -4.84 -5.74
C GLY A 87 6.89 -6.13 -6.53
N SER A 88 7.42 -7.24 -6.02
CA SER A 88 7.60 -8.48 -6.79
C SER A 88 6.40 -9.44 -6.81
N SER A 89 5.33 -9.21 -6.02
CA SER A 89 4.22 -10.17 -5.90
C SER A 89 2.86 -9.57 -5.51
N PRO A 90 2.40 -8.46 -6.15
CA PRO A 90 1.01 -8.03 -6.00
C PRO A 90 0.06 -9.05 -6.66
N GLU A 91 -1.17 -9.16 -6.15
CA GLU A 91 -2.30 -9.53 -7.02
C GLU A 91 -2.82 -8.21 -7.62
N LEU A 92 -2.84 -8.09 -8.95
CA LEU A 92 -3.13 -6.85 -9.67
C LEU A 92 -4.08 -7.09 -10.85
N GLU A 93 -5.18 -6.35 -10.89
CA GLU A 93 -6.09 -6.28 -12.03
C GLU A 93 -6.27 -4.82 -12.48
N ILE A 94 -6.04 -4.53 -13.77
CA ILE A 94 -6.22 -3.20 -14.36
C ILE A 94 -7.22 -3.29 -15.51
N HIS A 95 -8.36 -2.62 -15.35
CA HIS A 95 -9.43 -2.52 -16.34
C HIS A 95 -9.46 -1.09 -16.91
N ARG A 96 -8.89 -0.89 -18.11
CA ARG A 96 -8.88 0.42 -18.81
C ARG A 96 -10.13 0.63 -19.66
N SER A 97 -10.63 1.85 -19.73
CA SER A 97 -11.81 2.25 -20.51
C SER A 97 -11.69 3.67 -21.07
N ASN A 98 -12.60 4.06 -21.96
CA ASN A 98 -12.68 5.44 -22.48
C ASN A 98 -13.06 6.49 -21.40
N LYS A 99 -13.41 6.07 -20.18
CA LYS A 99 -13.74 6.94 -19.04
C LYS A 99 -12.63 7.00 -17.98
N GLY A 100 -11.47 6.39 -18.24
CA GLY A 100 -10.42 6.18 -17.25
C GLY A 100 -10.23 4.70 -16.90
N ALA A 101 -9.55 4.42 -15.80
CA ALA A 101 -9.18 3.08 -15.38
C ALA A 101 -9.81 2.70 -14.03
N MET A 102 -10.21 1.45 -13.89
CA MET A 102 -10.48 0.78 -12.62
C MET A 102 -9.31 -0.14 -12.30
N VAL A 103 -8.81 -0.09 -11.08
CA VAL A 103 -7.71 -0.94 -10.59
C VAL A 103 -8.13 -1.64 -9.31
N SER A 104 -7.78 -2.92 -9.19
CA SER A 104 -7.89 -3.72 -7.98
C SER A 104 -6.52 -4.28 -7.65
N VAL A 105 -6.04 -4.12 -6.42
CA VAL A 105 -4.69 -4.56 -6.01
C VAL A 105 -4.65 -5.09 -4.59
N ARG A 106 -3.80 -6.08 -4.33
CA ARG A 106 -3.41 -6.55 -2.99
C ARG A 106 -1.89 -6.48 -2.87
N LEU A 107 -1.40 -5.75 -1.86
CA LEU A 107 0.04 -5.57 -1.61
C LEU A 107 0.66 -6.73 -0.81
N PHE A 108 -0.08 -7.29 0.16
CA PHE A 108 0.42 -8.29 1.09
C PHE A 108 -0.35 -9.61 0.94
N ARG A 109 0.35 -10.75 1.02
CA ARG A 109 -0.26 -12.07 0.80
C ARG A 109 -1.31 -12.38 1.88
N GLY A 110 -2.57 -12.54 1.47
CA GLY A 110 -3.71 -12.72 2.38
C GLY A 110 -4.28 -11.41 2.95
N GLY A 111 -3.71 -10.27 2.56
CA GLY A 111 -4.10 -8.94 2.99
C GLY A 111 -5.31 -8.36 2.25
N ALA A 112 -5.57 -7.08 2.53
CA ALA A 112 -6.66 -6.29 1.97
C ALA A 112 -6.55 -6.14 0.43
N ILE A 113 -7.68 -5.84 -0.22
CA ILE A 113 -7.74 -5.54 -1.66
C ILE A 113 -8.26 -4.11 -1.85
N GLY A 114 -7.36 -3.16 -2.13
CA GLY A 114 -7.72 -1.79 -2.51
C GLY A 114 -8.27 -1.74 -3.94
N LYS A 115 -9.27 -0.91 -4.18
CA LYS A 115 -10.03 -0.80 -5.42
C LYS A 115 -10.41 0.64 -5.72
N ALA A 116 -9.76 1.25 -6.71
CA ALA A 116 -10.03 2.62 -7.11
C ALA A 116 -10.37 2.76 -8.60
N VAL A 117 -11.11 3.82 -8.91
CA VAL A 117 -11.42 4.28 -10.27
C VAL A 117 -10.91 5.70 -10.41
N ALA A 118 -10.21 6.02 -11.50
CA ALA A 118 -9.68 7.36 -11.74
C ALA A 118 -9.41 7.62 -13.24
N SER A 119 -9.09 8.88 -13.56
CA SER A 119 -8.87 9.37 -14.93
C SER A 119 -7.76 8.63 -15.68
N THR A 120 -6.73 8.17 -14.97
CA THR A 120 -5.56 7.45 -15.51
C THR A 120 -5.30 6.17 -14.73
N ALA A 121 -4.61 5.21 -15.37
CA ALA A 121 -4.24 3.97 -14.71
C ALA A 121 -3.21 4.19 -13.60
N ALA A 122 -2.24 5.08 -13.78
CA ALA A 122 -1.34 5.54 -12.70
C ALA A 122 -2.09 6.10 -11.48
N GLN A 123 -3.05 7.02 -11.67
CA GLN A 123 -3.85 7.59 -10.57
C GLN A 123 -4.69 6.49 -9.88
N ALA A 124 -5.40 5.65 -10.64
CA ALA A 124 -6.23 4.57 -10.10
C ALA A 124 -5.39 3.53 -9.34
N LEU A 125 -4.22 3.16 -9.89
CA LEU A 125 -3.30 2.25 -9.23
C LEU A 125 -2.78 2.85 -7.92
N LEU A 126 -2.35 4.11 -7.93
CA LEU A 126 -1.81 4.74 -6.73
C LEU A 126 -2.87 4.90 -5.63
N SER A 127 -4.10 5.27 -5.98
CA SER A 127 -5.23 5.30 -5.04
C SER A 127 -5.49 3.93 -4.42
N ALA A 128 -5.50 2.86 -5.22
CA ALA A 128 -5.71 1.49 -4.73
C ALA A 128 -4.55 1.01 -3.82
N ILE A 129 -3.31 1.43 -4.08
CA ILE A 129 -2.15 1.19 -3.19
C ILE A 129 -2.33 1.91 -1.84
N MET A 130 -2.70 3.20 -1.85
CA MET A 130 -2.92 3.96 -0.60
C MET A 130 -4.08 3.35 0.21
N GLU A 131 -5.16 2.93 -0.45
CA GLU A 131 -6.30 2.28 0.20
C GLU A 131 -5.92 0.94 0.85
N CYS A 132 -5.06 0.13 0.20
CA CYS A 132 -4.48 -1.07 0.83
C CYS A 132 -3.74 -0.70 2.12
N LEU A 133 -2.83 0.28 2.07
CA LEU A 133 -2.03 0.68 3.22
C LEU A 133 -2.90 1.20 4.39
N ILE A 134 -4.04 1.85 4.09
CA ILE A 134 -5.01 2.29 5.09
C ILE A 134 -5.75 1.10 5.71
N MET A 135 -6.33 0.21 4.90
CA MET A 135 -7.04 -0.97 5.41
C MET A 135 -6.14 -1.91 6.21
N GLU A 136 -4.89 -2.09 5.81
CA GLU A 136 -3.90 -2.89 6.54
C GLU A 136 -3.55 -2.26 7.89
N TYR A 137 -3.42 -0.93 7.95
CA TYR A 137 -3.20 -0.22 9.22
C TYR A 137 -4.39 -0.39 10.16
N GLU A 138 -5.61 -0.19 9.67
CA GLU A 138 -6.85 -0.33 10.45
C GLU A 138 -7.04 -1.78 10.94
N LEU A 139 -6.77 -2.77 10.09
CA LEU A 139 -6.81 -4.20 10.46
C LEU A 139 -5.78 -4.54 11.54
N ASN A 140 -4.55 -4.04 11.45
CA ASN A 140 -3.51 -4.27 12.46
C ASN A 140 -3.87 -3.61 13.80
N GLN A 141 -4.43 -2.40 13.78
CA GLN A 141 -4.92 -1.73 15.00
C GLN A 141 -6.12 -2.48 15.63
N ALA A 142 -7.04 -3.01 14.81
CA ALA A 142 -8.16 -3.82 15.28
C ALA A 142 -7.67 -5.12 15.95
N ILE A 143 -6.69 -5.82 15.35
CA ILE A 143 -6.10 -7.05 15.92
C ILE A 143 -5.36 -6.78 17.23
N GLN A 144 -4.69 -5.62 17.37
CA GLN A 144 -4.03 -5.24 18.62
C GLN A 144 -5.01 -4.84 19.73
N THR A 145 -6.13 -4.21 19.36
CA THR A 145 -7.18 -3.79 20.30
C THR A 145 -8.05 -4.98 20.74
N TYR A 146 -8.32 -5.91 19.83
CA TYR A 146 -9.12 -7.11 20.04
C TYR A 146 -8.31 -8.35 19.63
N PRO A 147 -7.30 -8.76 20.43
CA PRO A 147 -6.56 -9.99 20.17
C PRO A 147 -7.52 -11.18 20.13
N LEU A 148 -7.39 -12.02 19.10
CA LEU A 148 -8.25 -13.19 18.89
C LEU A 148 -7.93 -14.29 19.92
N THR A 149 -8.50 -14.16 21.12
CA THR A 149 -8.31 -15.09 22.25
C THR A 149 -9.13 -16.38 22.09
N ASP A 150 -8.83 -17.17 21.07
CA ASP A 150 -9.38 -18.52 20.89
C ASP A 150 -8.29 -19.59 21.13
N ASP A 151 -7.85 -19.71 22.38
CA ASP A 151 -7.12 -20.89 22.86
C ASP A 151 -7.40 -21.19 24.35
N THR A 152 -8.63 -20.89 24.81
CA THR A 152 -9.15 -21.52 26.05
C THR A 152 -9.80 -22.85 25.69
N PRO A 153 -9.18 -24.01 26.03
CA PRO A 153 -9.77 -25.30 25.71
C PRO A 153 -11.05 -25.49 26.51
N HIS A 154 -12.20 -25.36 25.84
CA HIS A 154 -13.53 -25.58 26.41
C HIS A 154 -13.61 -27.00 27.00
N LYS A 155 -13.43 -27.12 28.32
CA LYS A 155 -13.63 -28.36 29.07
C LYS A 155 -15.10 -28.72 29.08
N SER A 156 -15.53 -29.45 28.04
CA SER A 156 -16.85 -30.08 27.92
C SER A 156 -17.13 -30.99 29.12
N ARG A 157 -17.71 -30.41 30.18
CA ARG A 157 -18.22 -31.13 31.35
C ARG A 157 -19.45 -31.94 30.94
N SER A 158 -19.22 -33.14 30.40
CA SER A 158 -20.25 -34.14 30.18
C SER A 158 -20.85 -34.56 31.53
N GLY A 159 -22.01 -34.01 31.86
CA GLY A 159 -22.74 -34.30 33.08
C GLY A 159 -23.31 -35.71 33.08
N SER A 160 -22.50 -36.69 33.49
CA SER A 160 -22.94 -38.07 33.71
C SER A 160 -23.99 -38.11 34.84
N ARG A 161 -25.27 -38.20 34.46
CA ARG A 161 -26.34 -38.53 35.40
C ARG A 161 -26.29 -40.02 35.71
N ARG A 162 -26.30 -40.33 37.01
CA ARG A 162 -26.87 -41.57 37.55
C ARG A 162 -28.30 -41.28 38.00
#